data_AF-A0A0D6PHV9-F1
#
_entry.id   AF-A0A0D6PHV9-F1
#
_cell.length_a   1.000
_cell.length_b   1.000
_cell.length_c   1.000
_cell.angle_alpha   90.00
_cell.angle_beta   90.00
_cell.angle_gamma   90.00
#
_symmetry.space_group_name_H-M   'P 1'
#
loop_
_entity.id
_entity.type
_entity.pdbx_description
1 polymer ?
#
loop_
_entity_poly.entity_id
_entity_poly.type
_entity_poly.pdbx_seq_one_letter_code
_entity_poly.pdbx_strand_id
1 'polypeptide(L)'
;MGLPHHSVPAMQAHHSVPVMAGPAMILVKASAFMPASRQSPAVDEEYVRLLSGFNDIFVSIAIALVAIATYVLTASARERGVAMAAEAWLLAEYFTRRRHMALPSILLLLLYAKGVAEVLVHVVGS
;
A
#
# COMPACT_ATOMS: atom_id res chain seq x y z
N MET A 1 -30.19 65.53 60.74
CA MET A 1 -29.79 65.72 59.33
C MET A 1 -28.99 64.49 58.95
N GLY A 2 -29.58 63.61 58.12
CA GLY A 2 -29.20 62.21 58.02
C GLY A 2 -28.28 61.84 56.85
N LEU A 3 -27.39 60.88 57.16
CA LEU A 3 -26.78 59.82 56.32
C LEU A 3 -25.79 60.22 55.19
N PRO A 4 -24.88 59.32 54.74
CA PRO A 4 -24.37 58.07 55.35
C PRO A 4 -22.84 57.85 55.25
N HIS A 5 -22.39 56.78 55.91
CA HIS A 5 -21.14 56.03 55.71
C HIS A 5 -20.95 55.58 54.25
N HIS A 6 -19.71 55.31 53.83
CA HIS A 6 -19.25 54.02 53.27
C HIS A 6 -17.83 54.17 52.70
N SER A 7 -16.86 53.62 53.42
CA SER A 7 -15.51 53.33 52.96
C SER A 7 -15.53 52.20 51.93
N VAL A 8 -15.10 52.50 50.69
CA VAL A 8 -14.84 51.50 49.64
C VAL A 8 -13.32 51.40 49.42
N PRO A 9 -12.67 50.24 49.70
CA PRO A 9 -11.26 50.02 49.40
C PRO A 9 -11.03 49.84 47.89
N ALA A 10 -9.84 50.25 47.45
CA ALA A 10 -9.37 50.20 46.07
C ALA A 10 -9.58 48.83 45.40
N MET A 11 -10.28 48.84 44.26
CA MET A 11 -10.32 47.73 43.32
C MET A 11 -10.23 48.32 41.91
N GLN A 12 -9.05 48.36 41.32
CA GLN A 12 -8.94 48.29 39.86
C GLN A 12 -7.59 47.70 39.42
N ALA A 13 -7.69 46.39 39.17
CA ALA A 13 -6.86 45.51 38.37
C ALA A 13 -5.78 46.16 37.49
N HIS A 14 -4.52 45.91 37.83
CA HIS A 14 -3.39 46.01 36.92
C HIS A 14 -3.28 44.72 36.09
N HIS A 15 -4.26 44.44 35.24
CA HIS A 15 -4.10 43.44 34.17
C HIS A 15 -3.73 44.16 32.89
N SER A 16 -2.43 44.26 32.66
CA SER A 16 -1.81 44.65 31.40
C SER A 16 -2.23 43.64 30.32
N VAL A 17 -3.32 43.90 29.62
CA VAL A 17 -3.60 43.22 28.35
C VAL A 17 -2.56 43.74 27.36
N PRO A 18 -1.66 42.90 26.81
CA PRO A 18 -0.72 43.37 25.81
C PRO A 18 -1.50 43.73 24.55
N VAL A 19 -1.58 45.03 24.31
CA VAL A 19 -1.91 45.62 23.02
C VAL A 19 -0.86 45.14 22.01
N MET A 20 -1.28 44.91 20.76
CA MET A 20 -0.46 44.65 19.54
C MET A 20 -0.37 43.20 19.02
N ALA A 21 -1.49 42.49 18.87
CA ALA A 21 -1.59 41.45 17.85
C ALA A 21 -1.79 42.11 16.47
N GLY A 22 -0.69 42.47 15.78
CA GLY A 22 -0.75 43.06 14.44
C GLY A 22 -1.33 42.12 13.37
N PRO A 23 -1.66 42.61 12.17
CA PRO A 23 -2.23 41.80 11.07
C PRO A 23 -1.38 40.59 10.68
N ALA A 24 -0.06 40.66 10.87
CA ALA A 24 0.86 39.54 10.69
C ALA A 24 0.58 38.38 11.68
N MET A 25 0.17 38.68 12.92
CA MET A 25 -0.21 37.69 13.92
C MET A 25 -1.51 36.97 13.52
N ILE A 26 -2.45 37.65 12.88
CA ILE A 26 -3.69 37.04 12.38
C ILE A 26 -3.38 36.06 11.25
N LEU A 27 -2.43 36.39 10.37
CA LEU A 27 -1.97 35.52 9.29
C LEU A 27 -1.16 34.31 9.78
N VAL A 28 -0.29 34.51 10.79
CA VAL A 28 0.44 33.43 11.48
C VAL A 28 -0.51 32.54 12.28
N LYS A 29 -1.55 33.10 12.90
CA LYS A 29 -2.53 32.33 13.67
C LYS A 29 -3.54 31.62 12.76
N ALA A 30 -3.82 32.15 11.57
CA ALA A 30 -4.63 31.47 10.54
C ALA A 30 -3.93 30.24 9.97
N SER A 31 -2.61 30.31 9.73
CA SER A 31 -1.83 29.12 9.34
C SER A 31 -1.67 28.10 10.50
N ALA A 32 -1.65 28.57 11.74
CA ALA A 32 -1.66 27.71 12.93
C ALA A 32 -3.06 27.15 13.30
N PHE A 33 -4.13 27.66 12.69
CA PHE A 33 -5.52 27.23 12.90
C PHE A 33 -6.14 26.58 11.66
N MET A 34 -5.35 26.20 10.65
CA MET A 34 -5.78 25.07 9.82
C MET A 34 -5.63 23.83 10.72
N PRO A 35 -6.70 23.27 11.33
CA PRO A 35 -6.61 21.86 11.67
C PRO A 35 -6.17 21.21 10.38
N ALA A 36 -5.07 20.46 10.41
CA ALA A 36 -4.75 19.56 9.32
C ALA A 36 -6.07 18.85 9.04
N SER A 37 -6.71 19.21 7.93
CA SER A 37 -7.86 18.50 7.46
C SER A 37 -7.33 17.09 7.37
N ARG A 38 -7.81 16.22 8.26
CA ARG A 38 -7.72 14.78 8.11
C ARG A 38 -8.59 14.43 6.90
N GLN A 39 -8.24 14.96 5.73
CA GLN A 39 -8.50 14.34 4.45
C GLN A 39 -7.59 13.12 4.49
N SER A 40 -8.21 12.03 4.94
CA SER A 40 -7.58 10.82 5.45
C SER A 40 -6.46 10.31 4.53
N PRO A 41 -5.19 10.33 4.98
CA PRO A 41 -4.11 9.55 4.34
C PRO A 41 -4.51 8.08 4.15
N ALA A 42 -5.39 7.56 5.03
CA ALA A 42 -5.93 6.22 4.97
C ALA A 42 -6.77 5.91 3.71
N VAL A 43 -7.47 6.89 3.11
CA VAL A 43 -8.34 6.64 1.94
C VAL A 43 -7.51 6.53 0.66
N ASP A 44 -6.48 7.36 0.51
CA ASP A 44 -5.55 7.28 -0.62
C ASP A 44 -4.69 6.01 -0.56
N GLU A 45 -4.26 5.59 0.64
CA GLU A 45 -3.56 4.31 0.84
C GLU A 45 -4.43 3.08 0.50
N GLU A 46 -5.72 3.13 0.82
CA GLU A 46 -6.67 2.06 0.49
C GLU A 46 -6.95 1.99 -1.02
N TYR A 47 -7.11 3.14 -1.69
CA TYR A 47 -7.26 3.21 -3.15
C TYR A 47 -6.01 2.69 -3.88
N VAL A 48 -4.81 3.05 -3.44
CA VAL A 48 -3.55 2.56 -4.02
C VAL A 48 -3.35 1.05 -3.76
N ARG A 49 -3.74 0.54 -2.59
CA ARG A 49 -3.75 -0.91 -2.29
C ARG A 49 -4.74 -1.68 -3.15
N LEU A 50 -5.95 -1.15 -3.36
CA LEU A 50 -6.96 -1.76 -4.24
C LEU A 50 -6.49 -1.78 -5.70
N LEU A 51 -5.93 -0.66 -6.18
CA LEU A 51 -5.41 -0.55 -7.55
C LEU A 51 -4.17 -1.45 -7.78
N SER A 52 -3.30 -1.56 -6.77
CA SER A 52 -2.19 -2.51 -6.78
C SER A 52 -2.69 -3.96 -6.74
N GLY A 53 -3.73 -4.27 -5.96
CA GLY A 53 -4.29 -5.62 -5.87
C GLY A 53 -4.97 -6.10 -7.16
N PHE A 54 -5.59 -5.19 -7.93
CA PHE A 54 -6.16 -5.52 -9.24
C PHE A 54 -5.09 -5.91 -10.25
N ASN A 55 -3.94 -5.24 -10.22
CA ASN A 55 -2.80 -5.55 -11.08
C ASN A 55 -2.26 -6.99 -10.84
N ASP A 56 -2.30 -7.48 -9.60
CA ASP A 56 -1.89 -8.87 -9.28
C ASP A 56 -2.79 -9.91 -9.97
N ILE A 57 -4.08 -9.61 -10.15
CA ILE A 57 -5.04 -10.52 -10.79
C ILE A 57 -4.75 -10.65 -12.29
N PHE A 58 -4.52 -9.55 -13.02
CA PHE A 58 -4.18 -9.64 -14.46
C PHE A 58 -2.88 -10.38 -14.69
N VAL A 59 -1.87 -10.10 -13.86
CA VAL A 59 -0.58 -10.78 -13.93
C VAL A 59 -0.76 -12.27 -13.70
N SER A 60 -1.56 -12.66 -12.72
CA SER A 60 -1.87 -14.06 -12.41
C SER A 60 -2.57 -14.76 -13.58
N ILE A 61 -3.54 -14.10 -14.21
CA ILE A 61 -4.24 -14.62 -15.39
C ILE A 61 -3.25 -14.76 -16.56
N ALA A 62 -2.39 -13.78 -16.80
CA ALA A 62 -1.39 -13.84 -17.86
C ALA A 62 -0.43 -15.03 -17.67
N ILE A 63 0.07 -15.23 -16.44
CA ILE A 63 0.93 -16.38 -16.10
C ILE A 63 0.18 -17.69 -16.34
N ALA A 64 -1.09 -17.80 -15.92
CA ALA A 64 -1.89 -18.99 -16.13
C ALA A 64 -2.10 -19.29 -17.62
N LEU A 65 -2.40 -18.27 -18.43
CA LEU A 65 -2.56 -18.42 -19.88
C LEU A 65 -1.27 -18.85 -20.56
N VAL A 66 -0.13 -18.27 -20.18
CA VAL A 66 1.18 -18.67 -20.70
C VAL A 66 1.46 -20.13 -20.33
N ALA A 67 1.24 -20.53 -19.09
CA ALA A 67 1.48 -21.90 -18.65
C ALA A 67 0.57 -22.92 -19.34
N ILE A 68 -0.71 -22.58 -19.58
CA ILE A 68 -1.63 -23.42 -20.36
C ILE A 68 -1.14 -23.50 -21.81
N ALA A 69 -0.70 -22.39 -22.41
CA ALA A 69 -0.17 -22.40 -23.76
C ALA A 69 1.08 -23.27 -23.86
N THR A 70 2.04 -23.13 -22.95
CA THR A 70 3.22 -23.99 -22.84
C THR A 70 2.81 -25.44 -22.70
N TYR A 71 1.86 -25.74 -21.81
CA TYR A 71 1.35 -27.09 -21.62
C TYR A 71 0.73 -27.66 -22.90
N VAL A 72 0.00 -26.88 -23.69
CA VAL A 72 -0.66 -27.38 -24.91
C VAL A 72 0.31 -27.49 -26.08
N LEU A 73 1.29 -26.59 -26.20
CA LEU A 73 2.15 -26.47 -27.38
C LEU A 73 3.37 -27.40 -27.36
N THR A 74 3.79 -27.92 -26.19
CA THR A 74 4.93 -28.84 -26.11
C THR A 74 4.54 -30.27 -26.50
N ALA A 75 5.40 -30.93 -27.28
CA ALA A 75 5.10 -32.25 -27.88
C ALA A 75 5.28 -33.41 -26.89
N SER A 76 6.34 -33.38 -26.07
CA SER A 76 6.65 -34.45 -25.11
C SER A 76 6.51 -34.02 -23.65
N ALA A 77 6.29 -34.98 -22.75
CA ALA A 77 6.22 -34.72 -21.31
C ALA A 77 7.54 -34.12 -20.75
N ARG A 78 8.69 -34.58 -21.27
CA ARG A 78 9.99 -34.03 -20.91
C ARG A 78 10.14 -32.55 -21.31
N GLU A 79 9.80 -32.21 -22.55
CA GLU A 79 9.83 -30.82 -23.03
C GLU A 79 8.88 -29.93 -22.23
N ARG A 80 7.67 -30.43 -21.94
CA ARG A 80 6.66 -29.74 -21.14
C ARG A 80 7.18 -29.41 -19.75
N GLY A 81 7.72 -30.40 -19.04
CA GLY A 81 8.27 -30.20 -17.71
C GLY A 81 9.44 -29.22 -17.67
N VAL A 82 10.37 -29.31 -18.63
CA VAL A 82 11.50 -28.38 -18.73
C VAL A 82 11.04 -26.96 -19.07
N ALA A 83 10.13 -26.80 -20.03
CA ALA A 83 9.61 -25.49 -20.43
C ALA A 83 8.85 -24.82 -19.28
N MET A 84 7.96 -25.55 -18.61
CA MET A 84 7.20 -25.05 -17.46
C MET A 84 8.11 -24.70 -16.26
N ALA A 85 9.18 -25.46 -16.01
CA ALA A 85 10.14 -25.13 -14.97
C ALA A 85 10.95 -23.87 -15.31
N ALA A 86 11.43 -23.76 -16.55
CA ALA A 86 12.22 -22.62 -17.01
C ALA A 86 11.40 -21.31 -17.02
N GLU A 87 10.18 -21.34 -17.55
CA GLU A 87 9.30 -20.16 -17.55
C GLU A 87 8.98 -19.72 -16.12
N ALA A 88 8.61 -20.67 -15.24
CA ALA A 88 8.26 -20.38 -13.86
C ALA A 88 9.44 -19.79 -13.09
N TRP A 89 10.65 -20.32 -13.29
CA TRP A 89 11.88 -19.80 -12.67
C TRP A 89 12.19 -18.36 -13.12
N LEU A 90 12.18 -18.09 -14.43
CA LEU A 90 12.46 -16.76 -14.98
C LEU A 90 11.44 -15.71 -14.52
N LEU A 91 10.15 -16.06 -14.59
CA LEU A 91 9.08 -15.17 -14.15
C LEU A 91 9.13 -14.96 -12.63
N ALA A 92 9.47 -15.98 -11.84
CA ALA A 92 9.59 -15.86 -10.38
C ALA A 92 10.72 -14.89 -10.01
N GLU A 93 11.90 -15.03 -10.61
CA GLU A 93 12.98 -14.06 -10.37
C GLU A 93 12.55 -12.63 -10.68
N TYR A 94 11.79 -12.42 -11.77
CA TYR A 94 11.30 -11.10 -12.13
C TYR A 94 10.29 -10.55 -11.10
N PHE A 95 9.26 -11.33 -10.74
CA PHE A 95 8.20 -10.87 -9.85
C PHE A 95 8.63 -10.78 -8.39
N THR A 96 9.43 -11.72 -7.91
CA THR A 96 9.97 -11.73 -6.54
C THR A 96 11.00 -10.61 -6.34
N ARG A 97 11.84 -10.30 -7.35
CA ARG A 97 12.95 -9.34 -7.19
C ARG A 97 12.59 -7.89 -7.51
N ARG A 98 11.57 -7.62 -8.35
CA ARG A 98 11.23 -6.24 -8.78
C ARG A 98 9.84 -5.75 -8.43
N ARG A 99 8.87 -6.64 -8.15
CA ARG A 99 7.47 -6.24 -8.01
C ARG A 99 6.90 -6.45 -6.60
N HIS A 100 7.58 -7.18 -5.71
CA HIS A 100 7.11 -7.49 -4.35
C HIS A 100 5.64 -7.96 -4.26
N MET A 101 5.11 -8.56 -5.33
CA MET A 101 3.73 -9.05 -5.39
C MET A 101 3.68 -10.49 -4.87
N ALA A 102 2.88 -10.74 -3.83
CA ALA A 102 2.81 -12.06 -3.20
C ALA A 102 2.01 -13.08 -4.04
N LEU A 103 0.90 -12.65 -4.66
CA LEU A 103 -0.01 -13.53 -5.42
C LEU A 103 0.63 -14.18 -6.68
N PRO A 104 1.29 -13.43 -7.57
CA PRO A 104 1.96 -14.01 -8.74
C PRO A 104 3.08 -14.98 -8.33
N SER A 105 3.83 -14.65 -7.27
CA SER A 105 4.96 -15.46 -6.82
C SER A 105 4.51 -16.83 -6.29
N ILE A 106 3.33 -16.91 -5.65
CA ILE A 106 2.73 -18.17 -5.20
C ILE A 106 2.35 -19.05 -6.41
N LEU A 107 1.71 -18.47 -7.44
CA LEU A 107 1.36 -19.21 -8.65
C LEU A 107 2.61 -19.76 -9.37
N LEU A 108 3.66 -18.95 -9.49
CA LEU A 108 4.91 -19.36 -10.13
C LEU A 108 5.59 -20.52 -9.39
N LEU A 109 5.55 -20.50 -8.06
CA LEU A 109 6.05 -21.61 -7.25
C LEU A 109 5.27 -22.90 -7.52
N LEU A 110 3.94 -22.83 -7.63
CA LEU A 110 3.11 -23.99 -7.94
C LEU A 110 3.38 -24.55 -9.34
N LEU A 111 3.55 -23.67 -10.34
CA LEU A 111 3.92 -24.06 -11.70
C LEU A 111 5.29 -24.74 -11.75
N TYR A 112 6.28 -24.18 -11.05
CA TYR A 112 7.61 -24.79 -10.94
C TYR A 112 7.53 -26.19 -10.33
N ALA A 113 6.81 -26.35 -9.22
CA ALA A 113 6.59 -27.64 -8.58
C ALA A 113 5.90 -28.65 -9.52
N LYS A 114 4.89 -28.20 -10.28
CA LYS A 114 4.24 -29.03 -11.31
C LYS A 114 5.24 -29.49 -12.37
N GLY A 115 6.04 -28.58 -12.92
CA GLY A 115 7.03 -28.91 -13.96
C GLY A 115 8.03 -29.96 -13.49
N VAL A 116 8.58 -29.79 -12.27
CA VAL A 116 9.50 -30.76 -11.66
C VAL A 116 8.84 -32.12 -11.46
N ALA A 117 7.62 -32.16 -10.92
CA ALA A 117 6.89 -33.40 -10.71
C ALA A 117 6.66 -34.16 -12.03
N GLU A 118 6.34 -33.44 -13.12
CA GLU A 118 6.11 -34.05 -14.43
C GLU A 118 7.39 -34.67 -15.02
N VAL A 119 8.54 -33.99 -14.87
CA VAL A 119 9.85 -34.54 -15.26
C VAL A 119 10.15 -35.81 -14.46
N LEU A 120 9.94 -35.77 -13.14
CA LEU A 120 10.21 -36.92 -12.27
C LEU A 120 9.33 -38.12 -12.60
N VAL A 121 8.02 -37.91 -12.79
CA VAL A 121 7.08 -38.97 -13.19
C VAL A 121 7.50 -39.58 -14.53
N HIS A 122 7.90 -38.75 -15.50
CA HIS A 122 8.36 -39.25 -16.78
C HIS A 122 9.65 -40.08 -16.67
N VAL A 123 10.63 -39.62 -15.89
CA VAL A 123 11.92 -40.32 -15.70
C VAL A 123 11.77 -41.63 -14.92
N VAL A 124 10.90 -41.67 -13.90
CA VAL A 124 10.66 -42.89 -13.11
C VAL A 124 9.78 -43.89 -13.86
N GLY A 125 8.88 -43.39 -14.70
CA GLY A 125 7.96 -44.20 -15.50
C GLY A 125 8.51 -44.68 -16.85
N SER A 126 9.70 -44.24 -17.26
CA SER A 126 10.40 -44.62 -18.49
C SER A 126 11.46 -45.68 -18.26
#